data_AF-A0A268U756-F1
#
_entry.id   AF-A0A268U756-F1
#
_cell.length_a   1.000
_cell.length_b   1.000
_cell.length_c   1.000
_cell.angle_alpha   90.00
_cell.angle_beta   90.00
_cell.angle_gamma   90.00
#
_symmetry.space_group_name_H-M   'P 1'
#
loop_
_entity.id
_entity.type
_entity.pdbx_description
1 polymer ?
#
loop_
_entity_poly.entity_id
_entity_poly.type
_entity_poly.pdbx_seq_one_letter_code
_entity_poly.pdbx_strand_id
1 'polypeptide(L)'
;MENIKNNAGLIPSLSNTSSISNTKNDAVQGEFSQILKKSIEELNLAQETSDKALADMASGQIKDLHQAAIAIGKAETSMKLMLEVRNKAISAYKEILRTQI
;
A
#
# COMPACT_ATOMS: atom_id res chain seq x y z
N MET A 1 10.51 50.18 -57.84
CA MET A 1 9.87 49.12 -58.64
C MET A 1 10.40 47.80 -58.09
N GLU A 2 9.90 47.34 -56.95
CA GLU A 2 8.70 46.50 -56.86
C GLU A 2 8.90 45.16 -57.59
N ASN A 3 9.22 44.10 -56.85
CA ASN A 3 8.22 43.05 -56.73
C ASN A 3 8.45 42.15 -55.52
N ILE A 4 7.37 42.06 -54.76
CA ILE A 4 7.14 41.19 -53.62
C ILE A 4 6.62 39.88 -54.21
N LYS A 5 7.31 38.76 -53.96
CA LYS A 5 6.68 37.44 -54.07
C LYS A 5 6.93 36.66 -52.79
N ASN A 6 5.98 36.84 -51.87
CA ASN A 6 5.57 35.84 -50.91
C ASN A 6 5.55 34.45 -51.55
N ASN A 7 6.23 33.48 -50.95
CA ASN A 7 5.66 32.14 -50.85
C ASN A 7 5.62 31.75 -49.36
N ALA A 8 4.46 31.26 -48.98
CA ALA A 8 4.10 30.85 -47.65
C ALA A 8 4.25 29.32 -47.55
N GLY A 9 4.56 28.84 -46.34
CA GLY A 9 4.53 27.41 -45.96
C GLY A 9 5.83 26.70 -46.32
N LEU A 10 6.61 26.19 -45.39
CA LEU A 10 6.19 25.27 -44.34
C LEU A 10 7.01 25.52 -43.07
N ILE A 11 6.36 26.00 -42.00
CA ILE A 11 6.87 25.85 -40.64
C ILE A 11 6.70 24.38 -40.23
N PRO A 12 7.76 23.65 -39.84
CA PRO A 12 7.58 22.42 -39.09
C PRO A 12 7.04 22.81 -37.73
N SER A 13 5.73 22.65 -37.54
CA SER A 13 5.14 22.57 -36.22
C SER A 13 5.77 21.37 -35.51
N LEU A 14 6.69 21.64 -34.59
CA LEU A 14 7.01 20.68 -33.55
C LEU A 14 6.68 21.34 -32.22
N SER A 15 5.39 21.33 -31.93
CA SER A 15 4.83 21.39 -30.58
C SER A 15 5.46 20.29 -29.74
N ASN A 16 6.67 20.50 -29.24
CA ASN A 16 7.18 19.74 -28.12
C ASN A 16 6.50 20.30 -26.86
N THR A 17 5.18 20.14 -26.81
CA THR A 17 4.51 19.98 -25.53
C THR A 17 5.14 18.73 -24.94
N SER A 18 5.97 18.97 -23.93
CA SER A 18 6.38 17.99 -22.95
C SER A 18 5.09 17.34 -22.44
N SER A 19 4.71 16.26 -23.13
CA SER A 19 3.66 15.35 -22.74
C SER A 19 4.16 14.74 -21.45
N ILE A 20 3.68 15.34 -20.36
CA ILE A 20 3.71 14.82 -19.01
C ILE A 20 3.50 13.32 -19.12
N SER A 21 4.58 12.59 -18.86
CA SER A 21 4.59 11.13 -18.90
C SER A 21 3.57 10.63 -17.88
N ASN A 22 2.39 10.29 -18.37
CA ASN A 22 1.30 9.72 -17.60
C ASN A 22 1.58 8.24 -17.31
N THR A 23 2.79 7.94 -16.82
CA THR A 23 3.32 6.58 -16.60
C THR A 23 3.69 6.36 -15.13
N LYS A 24 3.07 7.11 -14.19
CA LYS A 24 3.28 6.96 -12.74
C LYS A 24 2.01 6.60 -11.96
N ASN A 25 0.92 6.22 -12.62
CA ASN A 25 -0.31 5.83 -11.91
C ASN A 25 -0.40 4.30 -11.69
N ASP A 26 0.14 3.49 -12.60
CA ASP A 26 0.10 2.02 -12.46
C ASP A 26 1.06 1.48 -11.39
N ALA A 27 2.21 2.13 -11.17
CA ALA A 27 3.18 1.70 -10.16
C ALA A 27 2.62 1.79 -8.73
N VAL A 28 1.78 2.79 -8.45
CA VAL A 28 1.20 3.05 -7.12
C VAL A 28 0.08 2.05 -6.79
N GLN A 29 -0.67 1.59 -7.80
CA GLN A 29 -1.81 0.70 -7.59
C GLN A 29 -1.39 -0.70 -7.10
N GLY A 30 -0.23 -1.19 -7.54
CA GLY A 30 0.35 -2.45 -7.05
C GLY A 30 1.08 -2.32 -5.72
N GLU A 31 1.67 -1.16 -5.43
CA GLU A 31 2.52 -0.94 -4.25
C GLU A 31 1.76 -1.10 -2.93
N PHE A 32 0.55 -0.53 -2.82
CA PHE A 32 -0.27 -0.69 -1.62
C PHE A 32 -0.66 -2.15 -1.37
N SER A 33 -1.03 -2.89 -2.42
CA SER A 33 -1.40 -4.31 -2.29
C SER A 33 -0.20 -5.15 -1.83
N GLN A 34 1.00 -4.87 -2.34
CA GLN A 34 2.22 -5.56 -1.91
C GLN A 34 2.58 -5.24 -0.45
N ILE A 35 2.50 -3.97 -0.05
CA ILE A 35 2.73 -3.55 1.35
C ILE A 35 1.71 -4.25 2.26
N LEU A 36 0.43 -4.21 1.90
CA LEU A 36 -0.63 -4.84 2.68
C LEU A 36 -0.41 -6.35 2.83
N LYS A 37 -0.07 -7.05 1.73
CA LYS A 37 0.25 -8.48 1.75
C LYS A 37 1.43 -8.77 2.68
N LYS A 38 2.51 -7.99 2.57
CA LYS A 38 3.68 -8.11 3.43
C LYS A 38 3.32 -7.88 4.90
N SER A 39 2.53 -6.86 5.22
CA SER A 39 2.08 -6.59 6.58
C SER A 39 1.24 -7.74 7.16
N ILE A 40 0.42 -8.40 6.34
CA ILE A 40 -0.34 -9.59 6.77
C ILE A 40 0.60 -10.77 7.06
N GLU A 41 1.60 -11.02 6.20
CA GLU A 41 2.60 -12.07 6.43
C GLU A 41 3.43 -11.79 7.70
N GLU A 42 3.86 -10.56 7.90
CA GLU A 42 4.58 -10.12 9.10
C GLU A 42 3.72 -10.28 10.36
N LEU A 43 2.43 -9.95 10.28
CA LEU A 43 1.49 -10.15 11.40
C LEU A 43 1.33 -11.63 11.73
N ASN A 44 1.23 -12.51 10.73
CA ASN A 44 1.14 -13.94 10.94
C ASN A 44 2.37 -14.49 11.67
N LEU A 45 3.57 -14.08 11.23
CA LEU A 45 4.83 -14.45 11.90
C LEU A 45 4.90 -13.91 13.33
N ALA A 46 4.44 -12.67 13.55
CA ALA A 46 4.40 -12.07 14.89
C ALA A 46 3.42 -12.81 15.81
N GLN A 47 2.27 -13.25 15.29
CA GLN A 47 1.28 -14.05 16.01
C GLN A 47 1.88 -15.40 16.43
N GLU A 48 2.47 -16.15 15.50
CA GLU A 48 3.09 -17.46 15.78
C GLU A 48 4.23 -17.35 16.81
N THR A 49 5.06 -16.30 16.69
CA THR A 49 6.12 -16.02 17.66
C THR A 49 5.56 -15.70 19.04
N SER A 50 4.46 -14.95 19.09
CA SER A 50 3.79 -14.58 20.34
C SER A 50 3.14 -15.78 21.02
N ASP A 51 2.53 -16.68 20.26
CA ASP A 51 1.92 -17.91 20.78
C ASP A 51 2.99 -18.84 21.37
N LYS A 52 4.14 -18.96 20.70
CA LYS A 52 5.29 -19.69 21.23
C LYS A 52 5.84 -19.05 22.51
N ALA A 53 6.00 -17.72 22.51
CA ALA A 53 6.46 -17.00 23.68
C ALA A 53 5.49 -17.16 24.86
N LEU A 54 4.17 -17.12 24.62
CA LEU A 54 3.15 -17.41 25.62
C LEU A 54 3.28 -18.83 26.20
N ALA A 55 3.51 -19.83 25.35
CA ALA A 55 3.71 -21.20 25.79
C ALA A 55 4.98 -21.34 26.66
N ASP A 56 6.09 -20.76 26.22
CA ASP A 56 7.37 -20.78 26.93
C ASP A 56 7.30 -20.01 28.28
N MET A 57 6.51 -18.94 28.32
CA MET A 57 6.18 -18.19 29.54
C MET A 57 5.38 -19.05 30.52
N ALA A 58 4.31 -19.70 30.04
CA ALA A 58 3.45 -20.53 30.87
C ALA A 58 4.19 -21.76 31.41
N SER A 59 5.15 -22.31 30.68
CA SER A 59 6.00 -23.42 31.12
C SER A 59 7.17 -22.99 32.02
N GLY A 60 7.35 -21.68 32.27
CA GLY A 60 8.46 -21.17 33.08
C GLY A 60 9.85 -21.32 32.44
N GLN A 61 9.92 -21.54 31.14
CA GLN A 61 11.17 -21.78 30.38
C GLN A 61 11.81 -20.47 29.88
N ILE A 62 11.12 -19.33 30.03
CA ILE A 62 11.55 -18.08 29.41
C ILE A 62 12.56 -17.31 30.28
N LYS A 63 13.71 -16.95 29.68
CA LYS A 63 14.73 -16.11 30.31
C LYS A 63 14.38 -14.62 30.27
N ASP A 64 13.72 -14.17 29.20
CA ASP A 64 13.44 -12.76 28.94
C ASP A 64 11.94 -12.48 28.85
N LEU A 65 11.26 -12.56 30.00
CA LEU A 65 9.82 -12.36 30.13
C LEU A 65 9.35 -11.00 29.57
N HIS A 66 10.16 -9.95 29.77
CA HIS A 66 9.87 -8.61 29.27
C HIS A 66 9.82 -8.55 27.74
N GLN A 67 10.77 -9.19 27.06
CA GLN A 67 10.81 -9.16 25.59
C GLN A 67 9.67 -9.97 24.98
N ALA A 68 9.33 -11.10 25.60
CA ALA A 68 8.15 -11.88 25.25
C ALA A 68 6.87 -11.06 25.40
N ALA A 69 6.68 -10.41 26.55
CA ALA A 69 5.51 -9.56 26.80
C ALA A 69 5.39 -8.40 25.79
N ILE A 70 6.50 -7.76 25.42
CA ILE A 70 6.53 -6.71 24.39
C ILE A 70 6.15 -7.27 23.02
N ALA A 71 6.70 -8.42 22.65
CA ALA A 71 6.39 -9.06 21.36
C ALA A 71 4.91 -9.41 21.25
N ILE A 72 4.34 -10.01 22.31
CA ILE A 72 2.91 -10.34 22.41
C ILE A 72 2.06 -9.07 22.29
N GLY A 73 2.38 -8.02 23.05
CA GLY A 73 1.65 -6.76 23.00
C GLY A 73 1.70 -6.07 21.63
N LYS A 74 2.84 -6.17 20.93
CA LYS A 74 3.00 -5.70 19.56
C LYS A 74 2.09 -6.49 18.61
N ALA A 75 2.11 -7.82 18.67
CA ALA A 75 1.27 -8.67 17.82
C ALA A 75 -0.22 -8.38 18.03
N GLU A 76 -0.66 -8.24 19.29
CA GLU A 76 -2.05 -7.93 19.61
C GLU A 76 -2.48 -6.57 19.05
N THR A 77 -1.65 -5.54 19.23
CA THR A 77 -1.95 -4.19 18.73
C THR A 77 -1.99 -4.15 17.20
N SER A 78 -1.04 -4.82 16.54
CA SER A 78 -1.02 -4.95 15.08
C SER A 78 -2.23 -5.72 14.55
N MET A 79 -2.69 -6.75 15.26
CA MET A 79 -3.90 -7.50 14.90
C MET A 79 -5.15 -6.62 14.98
N LYS A 80 -5.30 -5.83 16.07
CA LYS A 80 -6.40 -4.85 16.20
C LYS A 80 -6.43 -3.88 15.03
N LEU A 81 -5.28 -3.34 14.64
CA LEU A 81 -5.17 -2.47 13.48
C LEU A 81 -5.60 -3.18 12.18
N MET A 82 -5.17 -4.42 11.98
CA MET A 82 -5.52 -5.19 10.77
C MET A 82 -7.02 -5.48 10.69
N LEU A 83 -7.68 -5.74 11.83
CA LEU A 83 -9.13 -5.91 11.89
C LEU A 83 -9.88 -4.64 11.48
N GLU A 84 -9.42 -3.47 11.91
CA GLU A 84 -9.99 -2.18 11.48
C GLU A 84 -9.82 -1.96 9.97
N VAL A 85 -8.63 -2.26 9.43
CA VAL A 85 -8.38 -2.18 7.99
C VAL A 85 -9.31 -3.14 7.22
N ARG A 86 -9.48 -4.38 7.70
CA ARG A 86 -10.42 -5.35 7.12
C ARG A 86 -11.85 -4.84 7.14
N ASN A 87 -12.31 -4.30 8.27
CA ASN A 87 -13.66 -3.74 8.42
C ASN A 87 -13.88 -2.58 7.46
N LYS A 88 -12.89 -1.69 7.31
CA LYS A 88 -12.94 -0.56 6.39
C LYS A 88 -12.96 -1.01 4.93
N ALA A 89 -12.18 -2.01 4.56
CA ALA A 89 -12.19 -2.59 3.21
C ALA A 89 -13.55 -3.20 2.86
N ILE A 90 -14.14 -3.98 3.77
CA ILE A 90 -15.50 -4.54 3.61
C ILE A 90 -16.53 -3.41 3.45
N SER A 91 -16.42 -2.36 4.26
CA SER A 91 -17.34 -1.22 4.21
C SER A 91 -17.22 -0.45 2.89
N ALA A 92 -16.00 -0.22 2.41
CA ALA A 92 -15.75 0.41 1.12
C ALA A 92 -16.34 -0.40 -0.04
N TYR A 93 -16.18 -1.73 -0.01
CA TYR A 93 -16.80 -2.61 -0.99
C TYR A 93 -18.33 -2.51 -0.96
N LYS A 94 -18.94 -2.50 0.22
CA LYS A 94 -20.40 -2.32 0.38
C LYS A 94 -20.87 -0.97 -0.16
N GLU A 95 -20.14 0.12 0.06
CA GLU A 95 -20.53 1.46 -0.43
C GLU A 95 -20.49 1.55 -1.97
N ILE A 96 -19.49 0.92 -2.61
CA ILE A 96 -19.38 0.85 -4.08
C ILE A 96 -20.60 0.13 -4.69
N LEU A 97 -21.08 -0.94 -4.04
CA LEU A 97 -22.29 -1.64 -4.47
C LEU A 97 -23.54 -0.77 -4.31
N ARG A 98 -23.62 0.01 -3.22
CA ARG A 98 -24.76 0.90 -2.93
C ARG A 98 -24.85 2.09 -3.90
N THR A 99 -23.73 2.50 -4.49
CA THR A 99 -23.68 3.62 -5.45
C THR A 99 -24.10 3.20 -6.87
N GLN A 100 -24.08 1.91 -7.19
CA GLN A 100 -24.41 1.38 -8.52
C GLN A 100 -25.89 1.02 -8.73
N ILE A 101 -26.69 1.05 -7.65
CA ILE A 101 -28.15 0.86 -7.72
C ILE A 101 -28.90 2.19 -7.78
#